data_AF-Q8YUD8-F1
#
_entry.id   AF-Q8YUD8-F1
#
_cell.length_a   1.000
_cell.length_b   1.000
_cell.length_c   1.000
_cell.angle_alpha   90.00
_cell.angle_beta   90.00
_cell.angle_gamma   90.00
#
_symmetry.space_group_name_H-M   'P 1'
#
loop_
_entity.id
_entity.type
_entity.pdbx_description
1 polymer ?
#
loop_
_entity_poly.entity_id
_entity_poly.type
_entity_poly.pdbx_seq_one_letter_code
_entity_poly.pdbx_strand_id
1 'polypeptide(L)'
;MSQTALNLVAISVFLITMSALLGPLINLSPAIPAIATFTILGIATFDSFSLQGKGGTILLDWIAGFSPQHRDRIIHHEAGHFLVAYLLGVPVTGYTLSAWEAWRQGLPGQGGVTFDDVELMSQVQQGKISNQVLERYCTICMAGIAAETLVFERAEGGIDDKSKLATIFKVLGFSESVCQQKQRFHVLQAKTLLQNNWASYEALVQAIRQKSAIADCQTAIANAPVET
;
A
#
# COMPACT_ATOMS: atom_id res chain seq x y z
N MET A 1 -2.53 0.39 15.11
CA MET A 1 -3.66 -0.38 14.54
C MET A 1 -4.52 0.59 13.75
N SER A 2 -5.00 0.23 12.56
CA SER A 2 -5.89 1.10 11.77
C SER A 2 -7.23 1.30 12.49
N GLN A 3 -7.91 2.41 12.24
CA GLN A 3 -9.24 2.67 12.82
C GLN A 3 -10.23 1.53 12.49
N THR A 4 -10.13 0.97 11.29
CA THR A 4 -10.90 -0.18 10.83
C THR A 4 -10.68 -1.41 11.70
N ALA A 5 -9.41 -1.71 12.05
CA ALA A 5 -9.08 -2.83 12.93
C ALA A 5 -9.64 -2.63 14.34
N LEU A 6 -9.54 -1.41 14.87
CA LEU A 6 -10.03 -1.09 16.21
C LEU A 6 -11.56 -1.17 16.28
N ASN A 7 -12.24 -0.65 15.26
CA ASN A 7 -13.70 -0.73 15.13
C ASN A 7 -14.17 -2.19 14.99
N LEU A 8 -13.47 -3.00 14.18
CA LEU A 8 -13.83 -4.41 13.97
C LEU A 8 -13.69 -5.22 15.26
N VAL A 9 -12.60 -5.02 16.00
CA VAL A 9 -12.40 -5.66 17.31
C VAL A 9 -13.47 -5.21 18.30
N ALA A 10 -13.76 -3.90 18.37
CA ALA A 10 -14.78 -3.37 19.26
C ALA A 10 -16.18 -3.93 18.98
N ILE A 11 -16.58 -3.99 17.69
CA ILE A 11 -17.87 -4.58 17.27
C ILE A 11 -17.91 -6.07 17.62
N SER A 12 -16.82 -6.80 17.38
CA SER A 12 -16.75 -8.24 17.66
C SER A 12 -16.90 -8.52 19.16
N VAL A 13 -16.15 -7.79 20.00
CA VAL A 13 -16.26 -7.90 21.46
C VAL A 13 -17.66 -7.52 21.92
N PHE A 14 -18.20 -6.40 21.44
CA PHE A 14 -19.55 -5.95 21.80
C PHE A 14 -20.61 -7.01 21.44
N LEU A 15 -20.57 -7.59 20.25
CA LEU A 15 -21.53 -8.61 19.83
C LEU A 15 -21.41 -9.90 20.65
N ILE A 16 -20.18 -10.34 20.96
CA ILE A 16 -19.96 -11.52 21.81
C ILE A 16 -20.49 -11.26 23.22
N THR A 17 -20.17 -10.10 23.81
CA THR A 17 -20.64 -9.71 25.15
C THR A 17 -22.16 -9.56 25.18
N MET A 18 -22.75 -8.90 24.19
CA MET A 18 -24.21 -8.74 24.08
C MET A 18 -24.91 -10.08 23.91
N SER A 19 -24.36 -10.99 23.10
CA SER A 19 -24.89 -12.34 22.91
C SER A 19 -24.80 -13.17 24.18
N ALA A 20 -23.74 -13.00 24.99
CA ALA A 20 -23.62 -13.69 26.28
C ALA A 20 -24.59 -13.13 27.34
N LEU A 21 -24.80 -11.81 27.37
CA LEU A 21 -25.66 -11.15 28.37
C LEU A 21 -27.15 -11.24 28.03
N LEU A 22 -27.53 -10.94 26.79
CA LEU A 22 -28.94 -10.89 26.36
C LEU A 22 -29.40 -12.16 25.64
N GLY A 23 -28.48 -12.99 25.16
CA GLY A 23 -28.81 -14.26 24.50
C GLY A 23 -29.75 -15.17 25.30
N PRO A 24 -29.55 -15.36 26.61
CA PRO A 24 -30.46 -16.17 27.43
C PRO A 24 -31.91 -15.68 27.41
N LEU A 25 -32.16 -14.37 27.24
CA LEU A 25 -33.51 -13.79 27.18
C LEU A 25 -34.29 -14.22 25.93
N ILE A 26 -33.59 -14.64 24.88
CA ILE A 26 -34.16 -15.14 23.62
C ILE A 26 -33.90 -16.65 23.42
N ASN A 27 -33.58 -17.38 24.50
CA ASN A 27 -33.20 -18.81 24.48
C ASN A 27 -31.97 -19.14 23.61
N LEU A 28 -31.07 -18.17 23.40
CA LEU A 28 -29.79 -18.41 22.76
C LEU A 28 -28.89 -19.22 23.71
N SER A 29 -28.36 -20.35 23.24
CA SER A 29 -27.47 -21.17 24.04
C SER A 29 -26.16 -20.43 24.36
N PRO A 30 -25.68 -20.43 25.62
CA PRO A 30 -24.36 -19.89 26.00
C PRO A 30 -23.19 -20.55 25.26
N ALA A 31 -23.39 -21.74 24.69
CA ALA A 31 -22.39 -22.40 23.86
C ALA A 31 -22.08 -21.63 22.58
N ILE A 32 -23.05 -20.86 22.04
CA ILE A 32 -22.87 -20.11 20.79
C ILE A 32 -21.79 -19.01 20.93
N PRO A 33 -21.88 -18.05 21.87
CA PRO A 33 -20.81 -17.06 22.05
C PRO A 33 -19.49 -17.69 22.51
N ALA A 34 -19.52 -18.80 23.26
CA ALA A 34 -18.31 -19.52 23.67
C ALA A 34 -17.57 -20.14 22.48
N ILE A 35 -18.28 -20.85 21.59
CA ILE A 35 -17.72 -21.43 20.37
C ILE A 35 -17.21 -20.32 19.46
N ALA A 36 -18.00 -19.26 19.24
CA ALA A 36 -17.57 -18.13 18.41
C ALA A 36 -16.26 -17.51 18.92
N THR A 37 -16.14 -17.29 20.23
CA THR A 37 -14.91 -16.76 20.85
C THR A 37 -13.74 -17.70 20.64
N PHE A 38 -13.93 -19.01 20.90
CA PHE A 38 -12.89 -20.02 20.72
C PHE A 38 -12.43 -20.10 19.26
N THR A 39 -13.36 -20.06 18.31
CA THR A 39 -13.05 -20.07 16.87
C THR A 39 -12.29 -18.82 16.44
N ILE A 40 -12.71 -17.62 16.86
CA ILE A 40 -12.02 -16.36 16.53
C ILE A 40 -10.59 -16.37 17.08
N LEU A 41 -10.42 -16.75 18.35
CA LEU A 41 -9.09 -16.86 18.96
C LEU A 41 -8.23 -17.93 18.29
N GLY A 42 -8.83 -19.07 17.92
CA GLY A 42 -8.16 -20.13 17.18
C GLY A 42 -7.64 -19.66 15.82
N ILE A 43 -8.47 -18.96 15.04
CA ILE A 43 -8.08 -18.36 13.76
C ILE A 43 -6.98 -17.31 13.96
N ALA A 44 -7.13 -16.40 14.93
CA ALA A 44 -6.15 -15.36 15.21
C ALA A 44 -4.80 -15.93 15.65
N THR A 45 -4.82 -16.99 16.45
CA THR A 45 -3.61 -17.72 16.89
C THR A 45 -2.97 -18.41 15.70
N PHE A 46 -3.74 -19.13 14.89
CA PHE A 46 -3.23 -19.79 13.69
C PHE A 46 -2.60 -18.81 12.70
N ASP A 47 -3.23 -17.67 12.45
CA ASP A 47 -2.72 -16.60 11.59
C ASP A 47 -1.41 -16.01 12.12
N SER A 48 -1.34 -15.77 13.44
CA SER A 48 -0.14 -15.22 14.08
C SER A 48 1.05 -16.17 14.00
N PHE A 49 0.82 -17.47 14.21
CA PHE A 49 1.88 -18.48 14.19
C PHE A 49 2.26 -18.95 12.78
N SER A 50 1.28 -19.19 11.90
CA SER A 50 1.53 -19.79 10.58
C SER A 50 1.73 -18.76 9.48
N LEU A 51 0.98 -17.64 9.53
CA LEU A 51 0.93 -16.64 8.47
C LEU A 51 1.57 -15.30 8.88
N GLN A 52 2.17 -15.22 10.08
CA GLN A 52 2.79 -14.01 10.62
C GLN A 52 1.84 -12.81 10.64
N GLY A 53 0.54 -13.03 10.83
CA GLY A 53 -0.48 -11.96 10.84
C GLY A 53 -0.96 -11.48 9.47
N LYS A 54 -0.51 -12.10 8.36
CA LYS A 54 -0.88 -11.69 7.01
C LYS A 54 -2.35 -11.95 6.67
N GLY A 55 -2.97 -12.98 7.24
CA GLY A 55 -4.39 -13.27 7.04
C GLY A 55 -5.28 -12.19 7.67
N GLY A 56 -4.93 -11.73 8.87
CA GLY A 56 -5.60 -10.60 9.53
C GLY A 56 -5.52 -9.31 8.70
N THR A 57 -4.35 -8.99 8.12
CA THR A 57 -4.21 -7.80 7.27
C THR A 57 -5.04 -7.90 5.99
N ILE A 58 -5.09 -9.07 5.34
CA ILE A 58 -5.92 -9.29 4.15
C ILE A 58 -7.41 -9.10 4.47
N LEU A 59 -7.88 -9.63 5.61
CA LEU A 59 -9.27 -9.48 6.03
C LEU A 59 -9.61 -8.02 6.35
N LEU A 60 -8.70 -7.31 7.03
CA LEU A 60 -8.86 -5.89 7.32
C LEU A 60 -8.91 -5.04 6.04
N ASP A 61 -8.06 -5.34 5.06
CA ASP A 61 -8.04 -4.63 3.78
C ASP A 61 -9.25 -4.95 2.90
N TRP A 62 -9.75 -6.19 2.97
CA TRP A 62 -11.01 -6.55 2.35
C TRP A 62 -12.18 -5.75 2.93
N ILE A 63 -12.24 -5.61 4.26
CA ILE A 63 -13.26 -4.81 4.95
C ILE A 63 -13.09 -3.31 4.65
N ALA A 64 -11.85 -2.78 4.73
CA ALA A 64 -11.56 -1.39 4.43
C ALA A 64 -11.86 -1.05 2.96
N GLY A 65 -11.66 -2.01 2.05
CA GLY A 65 -11.96 -1.92 0.63
C GLY A 65 -13.45 -1.77 0.30
N PHE A 66 -14.37 -1.97 1.26
CA PHE A 66 -15.77 -1.59 1.06
C PHE A 66 -15.99 -0.07 1.10
N SER A 67 -15.05 0.70 1.66
CA SER A 67 -15.13 2.16 1.59
C SER A 67 -14.62 2.66 0.24
N PRO A 68 -15.46 3.36 -0.56
CA PRO A 68 -15.04 3.91 -1.85
C PRO A 68 -13.84 4.86 -1.72
N GLN A 69 -13.77 5.62 -0.63
CA GLN A 69 -12.72 6.59 -0.35
C GLN A 69 -11.35 5.92 -0.13
N HIS A 70 -11.29 4.78 0.56
CA HIS A 70 -10.03 4.07 0.77
C HIS A 70 -9.51 3.45 -0.53
N ARG A 71 -10.40 2.88 -1.34
CA ARG A 71 -10.04 2.38 -2.67
C ARG A 71 -9.52 3.48 -3.57
N ASP A 72 -10.18 4.63 -3.56
CA ASP A 72 -9.75 5.78 -4.36
C ASP A 72 -8.37 6.29 -3.95
N ARG A 73 -8.11 6.36 -2.64
CA ARG A 73 -6.77 6.66 -2.10
C ARG A 73 -5.71 5.68 -2.59
N ILE A 74 -5.97 4.36 -2.53
CA ILE A 74 -5.03 3.34 -3.02
C ILE A 74 -4.76 3.55 -4.52
N ILE A 75 -5.80 3.78 -5.34
CA ILE A 75 -5.63 4.01 -6.78
C ILE A 75 -4.70 5.20 -7.03
N HIS A 76 -4.93 6.32 -6.35
CA HIS A 76 -4.07 7.49 -6.47
C HIS A 76 -2.64 7.23 -5.97
N HIS A 77 -2.49 6.47 -4.87
CA HIS A 77 -1.20 6.07 -4.34
C HIS A 77 -0.39 5.24 -5.36
N GLU A 78 -0.99 4.19 -5.91
CA GLU A 78 -0.34 3.31 -6.90
C GLU A 78 -0.11 4.03 -8.23
N ALA A 79 -1.03 4.91 -8.66
CA ALA A 79 -0.82 5.75 -9.84
C ALA A 79 0.40 6.68 -9.68
N GLY A 80 0.63 7.19 -8.45
CA GLY A 80 1.80 7.98 -8.13
C GLY A 80 3.11 7.22 -8.38
N HIS A 81 3.21 6.02 -7.80
CA HIS A 81 4.34 5.11 -8.01
C HIS A 81 4.56 4.78 -9.48
N PHE A 82 3.48 4.41 -10.18
CA PHE A 82 3.54 4.01 -11.58
C PHE A 82 4.03 5.15 -12.46
N LEU A 83 3.42 6.34 -12.39
CA LEU A 83 3.79 7.45 -13.26
C LEU A 83 5.24 7.89 -13.03
N VAL A 84 5.66 8.02 -11.77
CA VAL A 84 7.03 8.44 -11.46
C VAL A 84 8.05 7.42 -11.95
N ALA A 85 7.77 6.11 -11.82
CA ALA A 85 8.63 5.08 -12.40
C ALA A 85 8.71 5.17 -13.93
N TYR A 86 7.56 5.36 -14.59
CA TYR A 86 7.50 5.57 -16.05
C TYR A 86 8.36 6.76 -16.49
N LEU A 87 8.21 7.91 -15.84
CA LEU A 87 8.98 9.14 -16.15
C LEU A 87 10.48 8.98 -15.89
N LEU A 88 10.86 8.18 -14.89
CA LEU A 88 12.24 7.90 -14.56
C LEU A 88 12.82 6.71 -15.34
N GLY A 89 12.08 6.17 -16.32
CA GLY A 89 12.53 5.06 -17.16
C GLY A 89 12.75 3.75 -16.40
N VAL A 90 12.02 3.52 -15.32
CA VAL A 90 11.99 2.24 -14.60
C VAL A 90 10.80 1.43 -15.11
N PRO A 91 11.02 0.25 -15.73
CA PRO A 91 9.94 -0.56 -16.26
C PRO A 91 8.97 -1.03 -15.16
N VAL A 92 7.69 -0.74 -15.33
CA VAL A 92 6.61 -1.28 -14.49
C VAL A 92 6.20 -2.64 -15.04
N THR A 93 6.26 -3.67 -14.20
CA THR A 93 5.99 -5.07 -14.58
C THR A 93 4.68 -5.61 -13.99
N GLY A 94 4.08 -4.89 -13.04
CA GLY A 94 2.83 -5.25 -12.39
C GLY A 94 2.29 -4.12 -11.52
N TYR A 95 1.01 -4.16 -11.19
CA TYR A 95 0.46 -3.39 -10.08
C TYR A 95 -0.70 -4.15 -9.43
N THR A 96 -0.91 -3.91 -8.14
CA THR A 96 -1.99 -4.52 -7.35
C THR A 96 -2.70 -3.46 -6.53
N LEU A 97 -4.02 -3.56 -6.42
CA LEU A 97 -4.87 -2.57 -5.74
C LEU A 97 -5.43 -3.06 -4.41
N SER A 98 -4.98 -4.23 -3.94
CA SER A 98 -5.38 -4.79 -2.65
C SER A 98 -4.38 -5.81 -2.13
N ALA A 99 -4.34 -6.00 -0.80
CA ALA A 99 -3.57 -7.07 -0.16
C ALA A 99 -3.91 -8.45 -0.71
N TRP A 100 -5.15 -8.67 -1.12
CA TRP A 100 -5.58 -9.93 -1.73
C TRP A 100 -4.93 -10.16 -3.09
N GLU A 101 -4.93 -9.15 -3.95
CA GLU A 101 -4.26 -9.21 -5.26
C GLU A 101 -2.75 -9.36 -5.09
N ALA A 102 -2.15 -8.60 -4.16
CA ALA A 102 -0.73 -8.71 -3.82
C ALA A 102 -0.38 -10.13 -3.34
N TRP A 103 -1.15 -10.69 -2.38
CA TRP A 103 -0.94 -12.04 -1.87
C TRP A 103 -1.06 -13.11 -2.96
N ARG A 104 -2.05 -13.00 -3.85
CA ARG A 104 -2.23 -13.94 -4.98
C ARG A 104 -1.05 -13.91 -5.95
N GLN A 105 -0.39 -12.76 -6.09
CA GLN A 105 0.80 -12.57 -6.92
C GLN A 105 2.11 -12.82 -6.15
N GLY A 106 2.05 -13.22 -4.87
CA GLY A 106 3.23 -13.45 -4.03
C GLY A 106 3.95 -12.17 -3.59
N LEU A 107 3.30 -11.01 -3.75
CA LEU A 107 3.83 -9.70 -3.38
C LEU A 107 3.47 -9.35 -1.92
N PRO A 108 4.40 -8.76 -1.15
CA PRO A 108 4.10 -8.25 0.18
C PRO A 108 3.39 -6.88 0.14
N GLY A 109 2.42 -6.65 1.03
CA GLY A 109 1.79 -5.33 1.24
C GLY A 109 0.27 -5.30 1.01
N GLN A 110 -0.31 -4.10 1.07
CA GLN A 110 -1.75 -3.85 0.88
C GLN A 110 -2.16 -3.56 -0.57
N GLY A 111 -1.21 -3.67 -1.49
CA GLY A 111 -1.20 -3.11 -2.84
C GLY A 111 0.26 -2.80 -3.20
N GLY A 112 0.53 -2.50 -4.45
CA GLY A 112 1.88 -2.12 -4.86
C GLY A 112 2.11 -2.23 -6.36
N VAL A 113 2.90 -1.29 -6.88
CA VAL A 113 3.51 -1.37 -8.21
C VAL A 113 4.78 -2.22 -8.13
N THR A 114 4.92 -3.17 -9.05
CA THR A 114 6.13 -3.99 -9.22
C THR A 114 6.97 -3.39 -10.33
N PHE A 115 8.26 -3.24 -10.06
CA PHE A 115 9.23 -2.69 -10.99
C PHE A 115 10.25 -3.75 -11.38
N ASP A 116 10.88 -3.56 -12.55
CA ASP A 116 12.09 -4.31 -12.90
C ASP A 116 13.27 -3.80 -12.06
N ASP A 117 13.36 -4.29 -10.82
CA ASP A 117 14.38 -3.91 -9.83
C ASP A 117 15.71 -4.67 -10.01
N VAL A 118 15.92 -5.34 -11.15
CA VAL A 118 17.12 -6.15 -11.41
C VAL A 118 18.41 -5.33 -11.29
N GLU A 119 18.40 -4.08 -11.79
CA GLU A 119 19.56 -3.19 -11.68
C GLU A 119 19.85 -2.82 -10.21
N LEU A 120 18.82 -2.44 -9.44
CA LEU A 120 18.95 -2.11 -8.02
C LEU A 120 19.44 -3.32 -7.21
N MET A 121 18.80 -4.48 -7.38
CA MET A 121 19.14 -5.72 -6.68
C MET A 121 20.57 -6.17 -6.99
N SER A 122 21.01 -6.08 -8.25
CA SER A 122 22.38 -6.44 -8.64
C SER A 122 23.42 -5.49 -8.02
N GLN A 123 23.15 -4.19 -7.97
CA GLN A 123 24.07 -3.20 -7.40
C GLN A 123 24.12 -3.25 -5.87
N VAL A 124 22.98 -3.55 -5.22
CA VAL A 124 22.91 -3.82 -3.77
C VAL A 124 23.78 -5.05 -3.43
N GLN A 125 23.64 -6.14 -4.18
CA GLN A 125 24.40 -7.37 -3.96
C GLN A 125 25.92 -7.18 -4.18
N GLN A 126 26.30 -6.28 -5.08
CA GLN A 126 27.69 -5.92 -5.33
C GLN A 126 28.24 -4.86 -4.35
N GLY A 127 27.43 -4.40 -3.39
CA GLY A 127 27.82 -3.40 -2.39
C GLY A 127 28.08 -2.00 -2.97
N LYS A 128 27.64 -1.74 -4.20
CA LYS A 128 27.87 -0.48 -4.93
C LYS A 128 26.59 -0.02 -5.62
N ILE A 129 25.65 0.51 -4.84
CA ILE A 129 24.52 1.24 -5.40
C ILE A 129 25.02 2.59 -5.90
N SER A 130 24.84 2.87 -7.19
CA SER A 130 25.12 4.21 -7.71
C SER A 130 24.15 5.22 -7.08
N ASN A 131 24.64 6.43 -6.77
CA ASN A 131 23.80 7.47 -6.20
C ASN A 131 22.58 7.76 -7.08
N GLN A 132 22.74 7.69 -8.41
CA GLN A 132 21.64 7.90 -9.35
C GLN A 132 20.52 6.85 -9.24
N VAL A 133 20.87 5.57 -9.09
CA VAL A 133 19.88 4.49 -8.91
C VAL A 133 19.17 4.63 -7.56
N LEU A 134 19.91 4.97 -6.51
CA LEU A 134 19.33 5.22 -5.19
C LEU A 134 18.33 6.38 -5.22
N GLU A 135 18.71 7.51 -5.81
CA GLU A 135 17.85 8.70 -5.89
C GLU A 135 16.59 8.42 -6.72
N ARG A 136 16.69 7.70 -7.85
CA ARG A 136 15.52 7.27 -8.64
C ARG A 136 14.57 6.42 -7.80
N TYR A 137 15.09 5.39 -7.13
CA TYR A 137 14.29 4.50 -6.29
C TYR A 137 13.63 5.24 -5.13
N CYS A 138 14.33 6.16 -4.48
CA CYS A 138 13.75 6.98 -3.41
C CYS A 138 12.61 7.86 -3.92
N THR A 139 12.77 8.49 -5.10
CA THR A 139 11.69 9.29 -5.72
C THR A 139 10.48 8.43 -6.05
N ILE A 140 10.68 7.21 -6.58
CA ILE A 140 9.58 6.26 -6.86
C ILE A 140 8.88 5.86 -5.55
N CYS A 141 9.61 5.43 -4.52
CA CYS A 141 9.02 5.03 -3.23
C CYS A 141 8.26 6.17 -2.51
N MET A 142 8.63 7.43 -2.73
CA MET A 142 7.91 8.55 -2.13
C MET A 142 6.74 9.05 -2.98
N ALA A 143 6.55 8.52 -4.20
CA ALA A 143 5.55 9.00 -5.14
C ALA A 143 4.11 8.74 -4.71
N GLY A 144 3.81 7.59 -4.09
CA GLY A 144 2.46 7.32 -3.58
C GLY A 144 2.03 8.33 -2.50
N ILE A 145 2.93 8.67 -1.59
CA ILE A 145 2.71 9.72 -0.58
C ILE A 145 2.53 11.10 -1.23
N ALA A 146 3.34 11.43 -2.24
CA ALA A 146 3.22 12.68 -2.96
C ALA A 146 1.85 12.79 -3.67
N ALA A 147 1.42 11.72 -4.33
CA ALA A 147 0.14 11.62 -5.01
C ALA A 147 -1.04 11.78 -4.04
N GLU A 148 -1.04 11.05 -2.92
CA GLU A 148 -2.08 11.21 -1.90
C GLU A 148 -2.13 12.63 -1.32
N THR A 149 -0.97 13.24 -1.09
CA THR A 149 -0.88 14.60 -0.55
C THR A 149 -1.41 15.64 -1.54
N LEU A 150 -1.21 15.43 -2.84
CA LEU A 150 -1.75 16.31 -3.89
C LEU A 150 -3.27 16.24 -3.98
N VAL A 151 -3.85 15.05 -3.87
CA VAL A 151 -5.28 14.82 -4.08
C VAL A 151 -6.11 15.03 -2.80
N PHE A 152 -5.58 14.62 -1.66
CA PHE A 152 -6.33 14.55 -0.39
C PHE A 152 -5.73 15.42 0.73
N GLU A 153 -4.78 16.30 0.41
CA GLU A 153 -4.04 17.19 1.32
C GLU A 153 -3.17 16.49 2.38
N ARG A 154 -3.41 15.19 2.62
CA ARG A 154 -2.69 14.35 3.57
C ARG A 154 -2.61 12.92 3.06
N ALA A 155 -1.41 12.36 3.18
CA ALA A 155 -1.17 10.93 2.98
C ALA A 155 -1.56 10.11 4.21
N GLU A 156 -2.28 9.01 3.97
CA GLU A 156 -2.63 7.98 4.94
C GLU A 156 -1.81 6.69 4.72
N GLY A 157 -1.39 6.42 3.48
CA GLY A 157 -0.53 5.30 3.10
C GLY A 157 1.00 5.57 3.20
N GLY A 158 1.78 4.64 2.65
CA GLY A 158 3.23 4.79 2.48
C GLY A 158 4.11 4.45 3.69
N ILE A 159 3.55 3.79 4.71
CA ILE A 159 4.35 3.27 5.84
C ILE A 159 5.32 2.20 5.35
N ASP A 160 4.85 1.30 4.50
CA ASP A 160 5.67 0.21 3.93
C ASP A 160 6.80 0.77 3.06
N ASP A 161 6.53 1.80 2.24
CA ASP A 161 7.55 2.43 1.39
C ASP A 161 8.63 3.15 2.20
N LYS A 162 8.22 3.88 3.24
CA LYS A 162 9.17 4.49 4.19
C LYS A 162 10.01 3.44 4.90
N SER A 163 9.42 2.31 5.28
CA SER A 163 10.13 1.22 5.96
C SER A 163 11.13 0.52 5.03
N LYS A 164 10.75 0.27 3.76
CA LYS A 164 11.66 -0.23 2.72
C LYS A 164 12.86 0.71 2.54
N LEU A 165 12.62 2.02 2.39
CA LEU A 165 13.68 3.01 2.25
C LEU A 165 14.57 3.09 3.50
N ALA A 166 13.98 3.07 4.70
CA ALA A 166 14.73 3.09 5.94
C ALA A 166 15.68 1.88 6.06
N THR A 167 15.24 0.71 5.61
CA THR A 167 16.05 -0.51 5.58
C THR A 167 17.25 -0.35 4.63
N ILE A 168 17.02 0.15 3.41
CA ILE A 168 18.10 0.42 2.43
C ILE A 168 19.09 1.44 2.98
N PHE A 169 18.60 2.55 3.53
CA PHE A 169 19.47 3.59 4.06
C PHE A 169 20.30 3.11 5.26
N LYS A 170 19.74 2.25 6.10
CA LYS A 170 20.47 1.62 7.20
C LYS A 170 21.61 0.73 6.69
N VAL A 171 21.38 -0.06 5.64
CA VAL A 171 22.43 -0.87 5.00
C VAL A 171 23.55 0.01 4.42
N LEU A 172 23.19 1.18 3.91
CA LEU A 172 24.15 2.16 3.37
C LEU A 172 24.83 3.03 4.46
N GLY A 173 24.48 2.87 5.73
CA GLY A 173 25.12 3.58 6.84
C GLY A 173 24.66 5.02 7.05
N PHE A 174 23.50 5.42 6.51
CA PHE A 174 22.96 6.76 6.78
C PHE A 174 22.42 6.89 8.20
N SER A 175 22.55 8.08 8.79
CA SER A 175 21.90 8.42 10.05
C SER A 175 20.39 8.62 9.86
N GLU A 176 19.62 8.46 10.93
CA GLU A 176 18.16 8.65 10.88
C GLU A 176 17.75 10.05 10.40
N SER A 177 18.47 11.10 10.80
CA SER A 177 18.20 12.47 10.35
C SER A 177 18.38 12.63 8.84
N VAL A 178 19.41 12.00 8.27
CA VAL A 178 19.65 12.01 6.81
C VAL A 178 18.57 11.22 6.09
N CYS A 179 18.14 10.07 6.63
CA CYS A 179 17.02 9.30 6.08
C CYS A 179 15.75 10.15 5.99
N GLN A 180 15.39 10.84 7.07
CA GLN A 180 14.19 11.69 7.10
C GLN A 180 14.31 12.87 6.13
N GLN A 181 15.48 13.50 6.03
CA GLN A 181 15.72 14.58 5.08
C GLN A 181 15.57 14.09 3.64
N LYS A 182 16.17 12.94 3.30
CA LYS A 182 16.04 12.33 1.98
C LYS A 182 14.59 11.98 1.66
N GLN A 183 13.86 11.35 2.57
CA GLN A 183 12.43 11.05 2.36
C GLN A 183 11.63 12.32 2.03
N ARG A 184 11.80 13.40 2.80
CA ARG A 184 11.10 14.67 2.55
C ARG A 184 11.48 15.27 1.20
N PHE A 185 12.76 15.24 0.86
CA PHE A 185 13.26 15.72 -0.43
C PHE A 185 12.66 14.95 -1.61
N HIS A 186 12.61 13.62 -1.53
CA HIS A 186 12.06 12.79 -2.58
C HIS A 186 10.53 12.89 -2.70
N VAL A 187 9.81 13.17 -1.60
CA VAL A 187 8.39 13.57 -1.69
C VAL A 187 8.24 14.83 -2.54
N LEU A 188 9.08 15.85 -2.32
CA LEU A 188 9.03 17.09 -3.10
C LEU A 188 9.36 16.85 -4.57
N GLN A 189 10.38 16.04 -4.87
CA GLN A 189 10.71 15.68 -6.25
C GLN A 189 9.54 14.96 -6.93
N ALA A 190 9.00 13.93 -6.29
CA ALA A 190 7.88 13.18 -6.84
C ALA A 190 6.66 14.07 -7.03
N LYS A 191 6.37 14.97 -6.08
CA LYS A 191 5.31 15.96 -6.19
C LYS A 191 5.49 16.83 -7.45
N THR A 192 6.68 17.36 -7.68
CA THR A 192 6.97 18.16 -8.88
C THR A 192 6.76 17.34 -10.17
N LEU A 193 7.23 16.09 -10.21
CA LEU A 193 7.03 15.22 -11.37
C LEU A 193 5.54 14.98 -11.66
N LEU A 194 4.76 14.70 -10.61
CA LEU A 194 3.31 14.48 -10.73
C LEU A 194 2.59 15.75 -11.20
N GLN A 195 2.91 16.91 -10.62
CA GLN A 195 2.30 18.18 -11.01
C GLN A 195 2.63 18.57 -12.45
N ASN A 196 3.88 18.39 -12.89
CA ASN A 196 4.29 18.70 -14.25
C ASN A 196 3.72 17.74 -15.31
N ASN A 197 3.16 16.60 -14.88
CA ASN A 197 2.58 15.58 -15.75
C ASN A 197 1.15 15.25 -15.28
N TRP A 198 0.41 16.26 -14.82
CA TRP A 198 -0.88 16.05 -14.16
C TRP A 198 -1.91 15.39 -15.08
N ALA A 199 -2.01 15.82 -16.33
CA ALA A 199 -2.89 15.18 -17.31
C ALA A 199 -2.57 13.68 -17.52
N SER A 200 -1.28 13.32 -17.59
CA SER A 200 -0.86 11.91 -17.65
C SER A 200 -1.20 11.14 -16.38
N TYR A 201 -1.06 11.78 -15.22
CA TYR A 201 -1.44 11.20 -13.94
C TYR A 201 -2.94 10.91 -13.86
N GLU A 202 -3.79 11.86 -14.27
CA GLU A 202 -5.24 11.67 -14.28
C GLU A 202 -5.68 10.58 -15.27
N ALA A 203 -5.10 10.53 -16.46
CA ALA A 203 -5.34 9.48 -17.44
C ALA A 203 -4.97 8.09 -16.88
N LEU A 204 -3.82 8.00 -16.22
CA LEU A 204 -3.35 6.78 -15.56
C LEU A 204 -4.28 6.36 -14.41
N VAL A 205 -4.73 7.30 -13.58
CA VAL A 205 -5.70 7.03 -12.50
C VAL A 205 -6.97 6.39 -13.07
N GLN A 206 -7.50 6.88 -14.19
CA GLN A 206 -8.67 6.26 -14.82
C GLN A 206 -8.39 4.86 -15.35
N ALA A 207 -7.24 4.63 -15.99
CA ALA A 207 -6.86 3.31 -16.48
C ALA A 207 -6.69 2.30 -15.32
N ILE A 208 -6.04 2.72 -14.23
CA ILE A 208 -5.87 1.88 -13.04
C ILE A 208 -7.22 1.60 -12.38
N ARG A 209 -8.12 2.59 -12.30
CA ARG A 209 -9.49 2.41 -11.77
C ARG A 209 -10.30 1.39 -12.57
N GLN A 210 -10.06 1.29 -13.88
CA GLN A 210 -10.65 0.29 -14.76
C GLN A 210 -9.95 -1.07 -14.71
N LYS A 211 -8.87 -1.20 -13.92
CA LYS A 211 -8.01 -2.39 -13.85
C LYS A 211 -7.43 -2.79 -15.22
N SER A 212 -7.09 -1.79 -16.04
CA SER A 212 -6.55 -2.00 -17.38
C SER A 212 -5.18 -2.71 -17.37
N ALA A 213 -4.78 -3.29 -18.50
CA ALA A 213 -3.45 -3.90 -18.58
C ALA A 213 -2.35 -2.82 -18.53
N ILE A 214 -1.13 -3.21 -18.15
CA ILE A 214 0.02 -2.29 -18.06
C ILE A 214 0.25 -1.54 -19.38
N ALA A 215 0.13 -2.23 -20.52
CA ALA A 215 0.28 -1.63 -21.84
C ALA A 215 -0.76 -0.53 -22.10
N ASP A 216 -2.00 -0.74 -21.65
CA ASP A 216 -3.07 0.26 -21.76
C ASP A 216 -2.81 1.46 -20.84
N CYS A 217 -2.32 1.20 -19.61
CA CYS A 217 -1.88 2.24 -18.68
C CYS A 217 -0.74 3.09 -19.28
N GLN A 218 0.27 2.46 -19.88
CA GLN A 218 1.37 3.15 -20.56
C GLN A 218 0.87 3.96 -21.76
N THR A 219 -0.07 3.41 -22.53
CA THR A 219 -0.71 4.10 -23.64
C THR A 219 -1.51 5.32 -23.16
N ALA A 220 -2.21 5.21 -22.03
CA ALA A 220 -2.95 6.31 -21.41
C ALA A 220 -2.01 7.44 -20.96
N ILE A 221 -0.85 7.12 -20.38
CA ILE A 221 0.17 8.11 -20.02
C ILE A 221 0.70 8.83 -21.27
N ALA A 222 1.03 8.07 -22.32
CA ALA A 222 1.66 8.61 -23.53
C ALA A 222 0.72 9.48 -24.38
N ASN A 223 -0.59 9.18 -24.37
CA ASN A 223 -1.59 9.91 -25.13
C ASN A 223 -2.24 11.06 -24.35
N ALA A 224 -1.85 11.27 -23.10
CA ALA A 224 -2.39 12.37 -22.31
C ALA A 224 -1.98 13.72 -22.92
N PRO A 225 -2.89 14.71 -22.92
CA PRO A 225 -2.60 16.02 -23.48
C PRO A 225 -1.46 16.69 -22.69
N VAL A 226 -0.50 17.27 -23.42
CA VAL A 226 0.54 18.10 -22.81
C VAL A 226 -0.10 19.43 -22.43
N GLU A 227 -0.10 19.79 -21.15
CA GLU A 227 -0.49 21.14 -20.72
C GLU A 227 0.51 22.14 -21.31
N THR A 228 0.05 22.95 -22.28
CA THR A 228 0.82 24.01 -22.95
C THR A 228 0.77 25.32 -22.19
#